data_AF-A0A0G0NJK2-F1
#
_entry.id   AF-A0A0G0NJK2-F1
#
_cell.length_a   1.000
_cell.length_b   1.000
_cell.length_c   1.000
_cell.angle_alpha   90.00
_cell.angle_beta   90.00
_cell.angle_gamma   90.00
#
_symmetry.space_group_name_H-M   'P 1'
#
loop_
_entity.id
_entity.type
_entity.pdbx_description
1 polymer ?
#
loop_
_entity_poly.entity_id
_entity_poly.type
_entity_poly.pdbx_seq_one_letter_code
_entity_poly.pdbx_strand_id
1 'polypeptide(L)' 'MNKKQQFLTEHNSLAPLNLRATASLLSRFRIEKASLFKGNDWSIDKLRRPFILWLTSLTQKEKTDIEKNDKA' A
#
# COMPACT_ATOMS: atom_id res chain seq x y z
N MET A 1 -14.81 8.76 -3.83
CA MET A 1 -13.63 7.88 -3.63
C MET A 1 -12.48 8.74 -3.15
N ASN A 2 -11.82 8.42 -2.03
CA ASN A 2 -10.68 9.22 -1.56
C ASN A 2 -9.40 8.87 -2.36
N LYS A 3 -8.39 9.74 -2.34
CA LYS A 3 -7.15 9.56 -3.12
C LYS A 3 -6.43 8.23 -2.82
N LYS A 4 -6.48 7.77 -1.57
CA LYS A 4 -5.94 6.48 -1.14
C LYS A 4 -6.66 5.30 -1.82
N GLN A 5 -7.99 5.34 -1.89
CA GLN A 5 -8.80 4.33 -2.55
C GLN A 5 -8.56 4.32 -4.07
N GLN A 6 -8.44 5.50 -4.70
CA GLN A 6 -8.10 5.58 -6.13
C GLN A 6 -6.74 4.93 -6.40
N PHE A 7 -5.71 5.27 -5.62
CA PHE A 7 -4.40 4.63 -5.71
C PHE A 7 -4.49 3.10 -5.52
N LEU A 8 -5.28 2.62 -4.55
CA LEU A 8 -5.46 1.19 -4.31
C LEU A 8 -6.06 0.49 -5.53
N THR A 9 -7.13 1.04 -6.09
CA THR A 9 -7.81 0.48 -7.26
C THR A 9 -6.89 0.45 -8.47
N GLU A 10 -6.17 1.54 -8.72
CA GLU A 10 -5.25 1.63 -9.86
C GLU A 10 -4.05 0.70 -9.70
N HIS A 11 -3.43 0.66 -8.52
CA HIS A 11 -2.36 -0.28 -8.21
C HIS A 11 -2.83 -1.74 -8.40
N ASN A 12 -3.98 -2.12 -7.86
CA ASN A 12 -4.51 -3.48 -7.94
C ASN A 12 -4.94 -3.88 -9.35
N SER A 13 -5.38 -2.92 -10.17
CA SER A 13 -5.71 -3.14 -11.59
C SER A 13 -4.45 -3.49 -12.40
N LEU A 14 -3.33 -2.81 -12.09
CA LEU A 14 -2.04 -2.97 -12.77
C LEU A 14 -1.15 -4.08 -12.16
N ALA A 15 -1.49 -4.58 -10.97
CA ALA A 15 -0.67 -5.54 -10.25
C ALA A 15 -1.10 -7.00 -10.51
N PRO A 16 -0.14 -7.93 -10.59
CA PRO A 16 -0.46 -9.36 -10.56
C PRO A 16 -1.09 -9.74 -9.21
N LEU A 17 -1.78 -10.88 -9.17
CA LEU A 17 -2.55 -11.32 -7.99
C LEU A 17 -1.75 -11.33 -6.68
N ASN A 18 -0.48 -11.74 -6.73
CA ASN A 18 0.41 -11.81 -5.57
C ASN A 18 0.91 -10.45 -5.06
N LEU A 19 0.70 -9.37 -5.82
CA LEU A 19 1.07 -8.00 -5.46
C LEU A 19 -0.15 -7.08 -5.29
N ARG A 20 -1.36 -7.64 -5.34
CA ARG A 20 -2.56 -6.91 -4.92
C ARG A 20 -2.44 -6.57 -3.44
N ALA A 21 -2.83 -5.37 -3.11
CA ALA A 21 -2.77 -4.83 -1.76
C ALA A 21 -4.17 -4.59 -1.21
N THR A 22 -4.23 -4.44 0.11
CA THR A 22 -5.40 -4.06 0.88
C THR A 22 -5.24 -2.65 1.43
N ALA A 23 -6.35 -2.04 1.86
CA ALA A 23 -6.32 -0.70 2.44
C ALA A 23 -5.43 -0.61 3.70
N SER A 24 -5.32 -1.70 4.47
CA SER A 24 -4.49 -1.84 5.67
C SER A 24 -3.00 -1.78 5.32
N LEU A 25 -2.58 -2.47 4.27
CA LEU A 25 -1.21 -2.38 3.73
C LEU A 25 -0.85 -0.96 3.30
N LEU A 26 -1.78 -0.24 2.66
CA LEU A 26 -1.57 1.17 2.31
C LEU A 26 -1.47 2.07 3.56
N SER A 27 -2.32 1.85 4.57
CA SER A 27 -2.21 2.58 5.84
C SER A 27 -0.82 2.38 6.46
N ARG A 28 -0.36 1.13 6.49
CA ARG A 28 0.93 0.78 7.07
C ARG A 28 2.09 1.38 6.30
N PHE A 29 2.06 1.28 4.97
CA PHE A 29 3.06 1.92 4.11
C PHE A 29 3.16 3.43 4.36
N ARG A 30 2.02 4.12 4.53
CA ARG A 30 2.03 5.56 4.84
C ARG A 30 2.68 5.88 6.17
N ILE A 31 2.48 5.04 7.19
CA ILE A 31 3.09 5.22 8.51
C ILE A 31 4.61 5.01 8.41
N GLU A 32 5.04 3.90 7.80
CA GLU A 32 6.46 3.54 7.76
C GLU A 32 7.29 4.39 6.79
N LYS A 33 6.67 4.85 5.69
CA LYS A 33 7.33 5.63 4.65
C LYS A 33 6.77 7.04 4.56
N ALA A 34 6.40 7.63 5.70
CA ALA A 34 5.78 8.96 5.80
C ALA A 34 6.58 10.04 5.04
N SER A 35 7.91 9.96 5.01
CA SER A 35 8.79 10.89 4.30
C SER A 35 8.59 10.91 2.77
N LEU A 36 8.03 9.86 2.18
CA LEU A 36 7.70 9.81 0.75
C LEU A 36 6.43 10.60 0.42
N PHE A 37 5.61 10.92 1.42
CA PHE A 37 4.34 11.61 1.25
C PHE A 37 4.52 13.10 1.46
N LYS A 38 4.39 13.89 0.38
CA LYS A 38 4.22 15.34 0.50
C LYS A 38 2.76 15.65 0.81
N GLY A 39 2.39 15.57 2.09
CA GLY A 39 1.01 15.80 2.56
C GLY A 39 0.09 14.62 2.29
N ASN A 40 -0.97 14.83 1.49
CA ASN A 40 -2.00 13.83 1.18
C ASN A 40 -1.94 13.33 -0.28
N ASP A 41 -0.78 13.47 -0.92
CA ASP A 41 -0.57 13.06 -2.31
C ASP A 41 -0.40 11.53 -2.39
N TRP A 42 -1.36 10.86 -3.06
CA TRP A 42 -1.34 9.43 -3.36
C TRP A 42 -1.08 9.22 -4.86
N SER A 43 -0.01 9.85 -5.37
CA SER A 43 0.34 9.79 -6.80
C SER A 43 0.83 8.39 -7.19
N ILE A 44 0.19 7.79 -8.20
CA ILE A 44 0.60 6.49 -8.75
C ILE A 44 2.02 6.54 -9.31
N ASP A 45 2.34 7.55 -10.11
CA ASP A 45 3.66 7.69 -10.74
C ASP A 45 4.80 7.75 -9.73
N LYS A 46 4.56 8.39 -8.58
CA LYS A 46 5.58 8.60 -7.55
C LYS A 46 5.65 7.47 -6.53
N LEU A 47 4.50 6.94 -6.11
CA LEU A 47 4.42 6.04 -4.96
C LEU A 47 4.31 4.57 -5.35
N ARG A 48 3.84 4.22 -6.56
CA ARG A 48 3.63 2.81 -6.92
C ARG A 48 4.92 2.00 -6.85
N ARG A 49 6.03 2.52 -7.36
CA ARG A 49 7.32 1.82 -7.33
C ARG A 49 7.86 1.66 -5.89
N PRO A 50 7.96 2.72 -5.07
CA PRO A 50 8.31 2.58 -3.66
C PRO A 50 7.37 1.63 -2.88
N PHE A 51 6.07 1.66 -3.20
CA PHE A 51 5.08 0.80 -2.58
C PHE A 51 5.29 -0.67 -2.93
N ILE A 52 5.53 -1.00 -4.21
CA ILE A 52 5.84 -2.36 -4.64
C ILE A 52 7.12 -2.86 -3.95
N LEU A 53 8.18 -2.05 -3.93
CA LEU A 53 9.44 -2.42 -3.27
C LEU A 53 9.22 -2.75 -1.80
N TRP A 54 8.48 -1.90 -1.08
CA TRP A 54 8.11 -2.16 0.32
C TRP A 54 7.23 -3.41 0.46
N LEU A 55 6.22 -3.58 -0.40
CA LEU A 55 5.33 -4.73 -0.35
C LEU A 55 6.07 -6.05 -0.61
N THR A 56 7.08 -6.03 -1.47
CA THR A 56 7.93 -7.20 -1.76
C THR A 56 8.98 -7.46 -0.68
N SER A 57 9.32 -6.47 0.15
CA SER A 57 10.23 -6.69 1.29
C SER A 57 9.56 -7.36 2.49
N LEU A 58 8.23 -7.33 2.56
CA LEU A 58 7.48 -7.97 3.65
C LEU A 58 7.40 -9.50 3.46
N THR A 59 7.61 -10.22 4.56
CA THR A 59 7.31 -11.65 4.66
C THR A 59 5.80 -11.89 4.63
N GLN A 60 5.41 -13.13 4.32
CA GLN A 60 3.99 -13.52 4.32
C GLN A 60 3.34 -13.34 5.70
N LYS A 61 4.10 -13.56 6.78
CA LYS A 61 3.65 -13.37 8.16
C LYS A 61 3.34 -11.89 8.42
N GLU A 62 4.26 -10.99 8.08
CA GLU A 62 4.06 -9.55 8.27
C GLU A 62 2.85 -9.02 7.50
N LYS A 63 2.66 -9.47 6.25
CA LYS A 63 1.47 -9.11 5.46
C LYS A 63 0.19 -9.55 6.18
N THR A 64 0.16 -10.79 6.64
CA THR A 64 -0.99 -11.36 7.35
C THR A 64 -1.28 -10.61 8.66
N ASP A 65 -0.24 -10.25 9.41
CA ASP A 65 -0.38 -9.55 10.69
C ASP A 65 -0.91 -8.13 10.50
N ILE A 66 -0.44 -7.41 9.47
CA ILE A 66 -0.94 -6.07 9.10
C ILE A 66 -2.43 -6.13 8.72
N GLU A 67 -2.85 -7.16 8.00
CA GLU A 67 -4.24 -7.32 7.56
C GLU A 67 -5.18 -7.78 8.67
N LYS A 68 -4.67 -8.52 9.66
CA LYS A 68 -5.44 -8.92 10.85
C LYS A 68 -5.66 -7.78 11.83
N ASN A 69 -4.67 -6.89 11.97
CA ASN A 69 -4.75 -5.76 12.91
C ASN A 69 -5.82 -4.72 12.55
N ASP A 70 -6.35 -4.75 11.33
CA ASP A 70 -7.43 -3.86 10.86
C ASP A 70 -8.84 -4.44 11.12
N LYS A 71 -8.93 -5.68 11.63
CA LYS A 71 -10.19 -6.39 11.95
C LYS A 71 -10.42 -6.60 13.46
N ALA A 72 -9.57 -6.04 14.32
CA ALA A 72 -9.68 -6.12 15.78
C ALA A 72 -10.37 -4.89 16.36
#